data_AF-A0A6I5CS17-F1
#
_entry.id   AF-A0A6I5CS17-F1
#
_cell.length_a   1.000
_cell.length_b   1.000
_cell.length_c   1.000
_cell.angle_alpha   90.00
_cell.angle_beta   90.00
_cell.angle_gamma   90.00
#
_symmetry.space_group_name_H-M   'P 1'
#
loop_
_entity.id
_entity.type
_entity.pdbx_description
1 polymer ?
#
loop_
_entity_poly.entity_id
_entity_poly.type
_entity_poly.pdbx_seq_one_letter_code
_entity_poly.pdbx_strand_id
1 'polypeptide(L)'
;MYLVTIEHPGIKDRTYSADRPGELRNIVWACARVQGKPIPDADDREMIHEVGALRSQADINGEGALKVHDITVKVAEADPAEYACEGHEGEDAVLLGGPKFCDGRCKPRTRFTQDAAVALACALDDADLEAEGGCGPCGLEVDQMCAACGKCNCHTHETCARPTGERA
;
A
#
# COMPACT_ATOMS: atom_id res chain seq x y z
N MET A 1 -10.37 6.78 -13.90
CA MET A 1 -9.90 5.81 -12.89
C MET A 1 -8.40 6.01 -12.76
N TYR A 2 -7.85 5.89 -11.56
CA TYR A 2 -6.42 6.07 -11.33
C TYR A 2 -5.75 4.78 -10.88
N LEU A 3 -4.51 4.61 -11.32
CA LEU A 3 -3.56 3.66 -10.74
C LEU A 3 -2.73 4.39 -9.70
N VAL A 4 -2.71 3.82 -8.50
CA VAL A 4 -2.05 4.38 -7.32
C VAL A 4 -0.92 3.44 -6.94
N THR A 5 0.32 3.86 -7.17
CA THR A 5 1.52 3.12 -6.80
C THR A 5 2.07 3.67 -5.49
N ILE A 6 2.23 2.77 -4.52
CA ILE A 6 2.85 3.03 -3.22
C ILE A 6 4.31 2.59 -3.32
N GLU A 7 5.22 3.55 -3.17
CA GLU A 7 6.66 3.35 -3.19
C GLU A 7 7.26 3.65 -1.83
N HIS A 8 8.20 2.81 -1.39
CA HIS A 8 8.97 3.02 -0.17
C HIS A 8 10.33 2.30 -0.28
N PRO A 9 11.44 2.89 0.19
CA PRO A 9 12.78 2.33 -0.03
C PRO A 9 12.98 0.90 0.48
N GLY A 10 12.26 0.52 1.54
CA GLY A 10 12.36 -0.78 2.19
C GLY A 10 11.41 -1.86 1.68
N ILE A 11 10.45 -1.55 0.80
CA ILE A 11 9.47 -2.54 0.32
C ILE A 11 9.32 -2.49 -1.19
N LYS A 12 8.85 -3.59 -1.79
CA LYS A 12 8.46 -3.62 -3.20
C LYS A 12 7.25 -2.74 -3.45
N ASP A 13 7.29 -2.00 -4.55
CA ASP A 13 6.18 -1.16 -5.02
C ASP A 13 4.89 -1.95 -5.13
N ARG A 14 3.79 -1.29 -4.75
CA ARG A 14 2.45 -1.89 -4.79
C ARG A 14 1.49 -0.98 -5.50
N THR A 15 0.82 -1.49 -6.53
CA THR A 15 -0.15 -0.72 -7.33
C THR A 15 -1.58 -1.16 -7.04
N TYR A 16 -2.43 -0.18 -6.78
CA TYR A 16 -3.86 -0.33 -6.53
C TYR A 16 -4.65 0.55 -7.48
N SER A 17 -5.93 0.25 -7.64
CA SER A 17 -6.87 1.04 -8.42
C SER A 17 -7.73 1.90 -7.50
N ALA A 18 -7.97 3.14 -7.92
CA ALA A 18 -8.91 4.06 -7.31
C ALA A 18 -9.92 4.54 -8.36
N ASP A 19 -11.17 4.12 -8.21
CA ASP A 19 -12.25 4.47 -9.14
C ASP A 19 -12.80 5.87 -8.83
N ARG A 20 -12.69 6.31 -7.56
CA ARG A 20 -13.27 7.57 -7.06
C ARG A 20 -12.26 8.40 -6.27
N PRO A 21 -12.41 9.75 -6.23
CA PRO A 21 -11.56 10.61 -5.42
C PRO A 21 -11.52 10.23 -3.93
N GLY A 22 -12.64 9.74 -3.39
CA GLY A 22 -12.69 9.27 -2.00
C GLY A 22 -11.85 8.01 -1.75
N GLU A 23 -11.67 7.15 -2.75
CA GLU A 23 -10.82 5.95 -2.64
C GLU A 23 -9.35 6.34 -2.69
N LEU A 24 -8.95 7.25 -3.59
CA LEU A 24 -7.61 7.80 -3.61
C LEU A 24 -7.25 8.44 -2.26
N ARG A 25 -8.18 9.24 -1.69
CA ARG A 25 -8.02 9.82 -0.36
C ARG A 25 -7.82 8.75 0.71
N ASN A 26 -8.62 7.70 0.71
CA ASN A 26 -8.51 6.62 1.68
C ASN A 26 -7.15 5.90 1.60
N ILE A 27 -6.60 5.71 0.40
CA ILE A 27 -5.26 5.13 0.21
C ILE A 27 -4.20 6.04 0.84
N VAL A 28 -4.23 7.34 0.54
CA VAL A 28 -3.26 8.32 1.08
C VAL A 28 -3.30 8.36 2.61
N TRP A 29 -4.49 8.38 3.23
CA TRP A 29 -4.62 8.37 4.70
C TRP A 29 -4.18 7.04 5.29
N ALA A 30 -4.44 5.93 4.59
CA ALA A 30 -3.97 4.63 5.03
C ALA A 30 -2.43 4.59 5.04
N CYS A 31 -1.75 5.12 4.03
CA CYS A 31 -0.28 5.26 4.02
C CYS A 31 0.23 6.00 5.27
N ALA A 32 -0.43 7.07 5.70
CA ALA A 32 -0.05 7.77 6.93
C ALA A 32 -0.28 6.91 8.19
N ARG A 33 -1.42 6.21 8.26
CA ARG A 33 -1.79 5.37 9.41
C ARG A 33 -0.90 4.14 9.59
N VAL A 34 -0.53 3.46 8.50
CA VAL A 34 0.31 2.25 8.57
C VAL A 34 1.72 2.56 9.06
N GLN A 35 2.18 3.80 8.89
CA GLN A 35 3.45 4.31 9.42
C GLN A 35 3.33 4.77 10.89
N GLY A 36 2.18 4.57 11.54
CA GLY A 36 1.92 5.06 12.90
C GLY A 36 1.80 6.58 13.02
N LYS A 37 1.73 7.32 11.90
CA LYS A 37 1.71 8.79 11.82
C LYS A 37 0.40 9.27 11.20
N PRO A 38 -0.77 9.02 11.82
CA PRO A 38 -2.05 9.43 11.26
C PRO A 38 -2.11 10.94 11.09
N ILE A 39 -2.77 11.39 10.02
CA ILE A 39 -2.97 12.81 9.75
C ILE A 39 -3.90 13.38 10.83
N PRO A 40 -3.48 14.40 11.59
CA PRO A 40 -4.32 15.04 12.59
C PRO A 40 -5.55 15.70 11.99
N ASP A 41 -6.65 15.78 12.73
CA ASP A 41 -7.89 16.44 12.28
C ASP A 41 -7.67 17.92 11.90
N ALA A 42 -6.72 18.59 12.56
CA ALA A 42 -6.34 19.97 12.25
C ALA A 42 -5.77 20.13 10.82
N ASP A 43 -5.13 19.08 10.31
CA ASP A 43 -4.42 19.07 9.02
C ASP A 43 -5.23 18.37 7.91
N ASP A 44 -6.41 17.81 8.24
CA ASP A 44 -7.27 17.07 7.32
C ASP A 44 -7.67 17.91 6.09
N ARG A 45 -7.92 19.21 6.29
CA ARG A 45 -8.25 20.12 5.17
C ARG A 45 -7.08 20.32 4.22
N GLU A 46 -5.87 20.49 4.75
CA GLU A 46 -4.66 20.65 3.94
C GLU A 46 -4.40 19.39 3.12
N MET A 47 -4.46 18.22 3.73
CA MET A 47 -4.30 16.97 3.00
C MET A 47 -5.39 16.77 1.93
N ILE A 48 -6.64 17.19 2.18
CA ILE A 48 -7.69 17.16 1.13
C ILE A 48 -7.28 18.01 -0.08
N HIS A 49 -6.66 19.17 0.15
CA HIS A 49 -6.13 20.00 -0.93
C HIS A 49 -4.95 19.33 -1.64
N GLU A 50 -4.03 18.70 -0.92
CA GLU A 50 -2.89 17.99 -1.50
C GLU A 50 -3.34 16.80 -2.37
N VAL A 51 -4.30 15.99 -1.93
CA VAL A 51 -4.85 14.91 -2.75
C VAL A 51 -5.62 15.45 -3.95
N GLY A 52 -6.30 16.59 -3.80
CA GLY A 52 -6.90 17.30 -4.93
C GLY A 52 -5.87 17.74 -5.97
N ALA A 53 -4.73 18.27 -5.52
CA ALA A 53 -3.62 18.68 -6.36
C ALA A 53 -2.95 17.47 -7.04
N LEU A 54 -2.71 16.39 -6.30
CA LEU A 54 -2.18 15.12 -6.80
C LEU A 54 -3.02 14.58 -7.97
N ARG A 55 -4.34 14.57 -7.80
CA ARG A 55 -5.27 14.16 -8.86
C ARG A 55 -5.17 15.08 -10.07
N SER A 56 -5.20 16.39 -9.84
CA SER A 56 -5.11 17.37 -10.92
C SER A 56 -3.79 17.27 -11.68
N GLN A 57 -2.70 16.93 -11.01
CA GLN A 57 -1.41 16.69 -11.66
C GLN A 57 -1.47 15.45 -12.55
N ALA A 58 -2.04 14.34 -12.07
CA ALA A 58 -2.25 13.15 -12.87
C ALA A 58 -3.11 13.44 -14.11
N ASP A 59 -4.17 14.25 -13.98
CA ASP A 59 -5.06 14.62 -15.08
C ASP A 59 -4.36 15.51 -16.15
N ILE A 60 -3.44 16.38 -15.73
CA ILE A 60 -2.77 17.35 -16.62
C ILE A 60 -1.48 16.78 -17.23
N ASN A 61 -0.68 16.08 -16.41
CA ASN A 61 0.66 15.65 -16.76
C ASN A 61 0.74 14.14 -17.04
N GLY A 62 -0.35 13.40 -16.87
CA GLY A 62 -0.40 11.93 -16.94
C GLY A 62 0.02 11.24 -15.63
N GLU A 63 0.80 11.92 -14.79
CA GLU A 63 1.19 11.44 -13.47
C GLU A 63 1.26 12.56 -12.42
N GLY A 64 1.02 12.18 -11.17
CA GLY A 64 1.24 13.01 -9.99
C GLY A 64 1.91 12.21 -8.89
N ALA A 65 2.65 12.88 -8.01
CA ALA A 65 3.30 12.23 -6.88
C ALA A 65 3.12 13.04 -5.60
N LEU A 66 2.79 12.37 -4.51
CA LEU A 66 2.64 12.96 -3.19
C LEU A 66 3.47 12.17 -2.18
N LYS A 67 4.33 12.85 -1.44
CA LYS A 67 5.10 12.22 -0.36
C LYS A 67 4.28 12.26 0.93
N VAL A 68 4.03 11.09 1.50
CA VAL A 68 3.29 10.88 2.75
C VAL A 68 4.25 10.27 3.76
N HIS A 69 4.93 11.13 4.52
CA HIS A 69 6.05 10.74 5.40
C HIS A 69 7.13 10.01 4.59
N ASP A 70 7.37 8.73 4.87
CA ASP A 70 8.44 7.93 4.25
C ASP A 70 7.97 7.24 2.96
N ILE A 71 6.65 7.18 2.73
CA ILE A 71 6.01 6.61 1.54
C ILE A 71 5.81 7.68 0.46
N THR A 72 6.07 7.33 -0.80
CA THR A 72 5.65 8.13 -1.96
C THR A 72 4.46 7.49 -2.64
N VAL A 73 3.37 8.25 -2.80
CA VAL A 73 2.16 7.84 -3.51
C VAL A 73 2.19 8.46 -4.90
N LYS A 74 2.38 7.63 -5.92
CA LYS A 74 2.25 8.02 -7.32
C LYS A 74 0.87 7.70 -7.86
N VAL A 75 0.32 8.60 -8.65
CA VAL A 75 -1.01 8.47 -9.24
C VAL A 75 -0.86 8.70 -10.73
N ALA A 76 -1.32 7.75 -11.53
CA ALA A 76 -1.40 7.88 -12.97
C ALA A 76 -2.82 7.56 -13.45
N GLU A 77 -3.24 8.15 -14.57
CA GLU A 77 -4.49 7.74 -15.20
C GLU A 77 -4.37 6.28 -15.68
N ALA A 78 -5.37 5.46 -15.37
CA ALA A 78 -5.41 4.08 -15.86
C ALA A 78 -5.77 4.08 -17.36
N ASP A 79 -5.04 3.32 -18.18
CA ASP A 79 -5.41 3.12 -19.58
C ASP A 79 -6.81 2.46 -19.65
N PRO A 80 -7.81 3.13 -20.24
CA PRO A 80 -9.15 2.57 -20.37
C PRO A 80 -9.17 1.22 -21.10
N ALA A 81 -8.24 1.00 -22.04
CA ALA A 81 -8.16 -0.25 -22.80
C ALA A 81 -7.67 -1.43 -21.95
N GLU A 82 -6.78 -1.19 -20.98
CA GLU A 82 -6.27 -2.24 -20.09
C GLU A 82 -7.34 -2.75 -19.11
N TYR A 83 -8.32 -1.90 -18.80
CA TYR A 83 -9.40 -2.18 -17.85
C TYR A 83 -10.79 -2.23 -18.49
N ALA A 84 -10.85 -2.21 -19.83
CA ALA A 84 -12.08 -2.48 -20.58
C ALA A 84 -12.46 -3.94 -20.39
N CYS A 85 -13.65 -4.20 -19.85
CA CYS A 85 -14.15 -5.57 -19.79
C CYS A 85 -14.82 -5.91 -21.12
N GLU A 86 -14.19 -6.79 -21.91
CA GLU A 86 -14.74 -7.29 -23.18
C GLU A 86 -16.06 -8.09 -23.00
N GLY A 87 -16.38 -8.47 -21.76
CA GLY A 87 -17.54 -9.30 -21.39
C GLY A 87 -18.74 -8.55 -20.82
N HIS A 88 -18.78 -7.22 -20.93
CA HIS A 88 -19.93 -6.41 -20.51
C HIS A 88 -20.77 -5.94 -21.71
N GLU A 89 -22.07 -6.21 -21.67
CA GLU A 89 -23.06 -5.57 -22.55
C GLU A 89 -23.91 -4.60 -21.72
N GLY A 90 -24.07 -3.36 -22.21
CA GLY A 90 -24.83 -2.29 -21.57
C GLY A 90 -23.95 -1.38 -20.72
N GLU A 91 -23.63 -0.21 -21.26
CA GLU A 91 -23.22 0.92 -20.43
C GLU A 91 -24.49 1.57 -19.90
N ASP A 92 -24.59 1.74 -18.59
CA ASP A 92 -25.39 2.85 -18.09
C ASP A 92 -24.62 3.56 -16.97
N ALA A 93 -24.02 4.69 -17.34
CA ALA A 93 -23.44 5.66 -16.43
C ALA A 93 -24.49 6.33 -15.51
N VAL A 94 -25.76 5.87 -15.53
CA VAL A 94 -26.92 6.54 -14.91
C VAL A 94 -27.80 5.62 -14.07
N LEU A 95 -27.60 4.29 -14.07
CA LEU A 95 -28.47 3.37 -13.32
C LEU A 95 -27.74 2.64 -12.19
N LEU A 96 -28.38 2.66 -11.00
CA LEU A 96 -28.06 1.87 -9.79
C LEU A 96 -28.21 0.35 -10.00
N GLY A 97 -27.86 -0.18 -11.18
CA GLY A 97 -27.97 -1.58 -11.58
C GLY A 97 -26.70 -2.03 -12.29
N GLY A 98 -26.19 -3.20 -11.92
CA GLY A 98 -24.99 -3.79 -12.53
C GLY A 98 -25.16 -4.07 -14.03
N PRO A 99 -24.10 -4.54 -14.71
CA PRO A 99 -24.14 -4.78 -16.15
C PRO A 99 -25.23 -5.78 -16.51
N LYS A 100 -25.88 -5.59 -17.67
CA LYS A 100 -26.92 -6.49 -18.20
C LYS A 100 -26.37 -7.91 -18.38
N PHE A 101 -25.08 -8.02 -18.67
CA PHE A 101 -24.35 -9.27 -18.76
C PHE A 101 -22.90 -9.08 -18.31
N CYS A 102 -22.37 -10.06 -17.58
CA CYS A 102 -20.94 -10.20 -17.27
C CYS A 102 -20.56 -11.66 -17.45
N ASP A 103 -19.66 -11.95 -18.39
CA ASP A 103 -19.17 -13.32 -18.64
C ASP A 103 -18.08 -13.78 -17.65
N GLY A 104 -17.74 -12.94 -16.67
CA GLY A 104 -16.74 -13.24 -15.65
C GLY A 104 -15.29 -13.18 -16.13
N ARG A 105 -15.02 -12.79 -17.38
CA ARG A 105 -13.65 -12.61 -17.90
C ARG A 105 -13.04 -11.26 -17.56
N CYS A 106 -13.75 -10.42 -16.80
CA CYS A 106 -13.21 -9.13 -16.39
C CYS A 106 -11.93 -9.31 -15.59
N LYS A 107 -10.88 -8.56 -15.97
CA LYS A 107 -9.62 -8.51 -15.22
C LYS A 107 -9.92 -7.95 -13.82
N PRO A 108 -9.56 -8.66 -12.73
CA PRO A 108 -9.81 -8.17 -11.39
C PRO A 108 -9.00 -6.89 -11.16
N ARG A 109 -9.68 -5.87 -10.63
CA ARG A 109 -9.04 -4.60 -10.24
C ARG A 109 -8.48 -4.76 -8.82
N THR A 110 -7.18 -4.56 -8.66
CA THR A 110 -6.55 -4.61 -7.34
C THR A 110 -7.03 -3.41 -6.53
N ARG A 111 -7.89 -3.63 -5.54
CA ARG A 111 -8.41 -2.58 -4.66
C ARG A 111 -7.58 -2.49 -3.40
N PHE A 112 -7.45 -1.29 -2.85
CA PHE A 112 -6.84 -1.10 -1.55
C PHE A 112 -7.88 -1.41 -0.45
N THR A 113 -7.82 -2.62 0.10
CA THR A 113 -8.71 -3.11 1.17
C THR A 113 -8.06 -2.91 2.55
N GLN A 114 -8.81 -3.21 3.62
CA GLN A 114 -8.25 -3.27 4.95
C GLN A 114 -7.10 -4.30 5.04
N ASP A 115 -7.25 -5.46 4.40
CA ASP A 115 -6.18 -6.47 4.35
C ASP A 115 -4.94 -5.94 3.64
N ALA A 116 -5.11 -5.15 2.56
CA ALA A 116 -3.99 -4.49 1.88
C ALA A 116 -3.28 -3.48 2.78
N ALA A 117 -4.03 -2.75 3.63
CA ALA A 117 -3.46 -1.83 4.61
C ALA A 117 -2.67 -2.58 5.69
N VAL A 118 -3.20 -3.68 6.22
CA VAL A 118 -2.50 -4.53 7.20
C VAL A 118 -1.23 -5.12 6.57
N ALA A 119 -1.33 -5.66 5.37
CA ALA A 119 -0.18 -6.21 4.65
C ALA A 119 0.87 -5.15 4.29
N LEU A 120 0.47 -3.88 4.15
CA LEU A 120 1.41 -2.77 3.97
C LEU A 120 2.09 -2.44 5.30
N ALA A 121 1.35 -2.35 6.41
CA ALA A 121 1.91 -2.13 7.74
C ALA A 121 2.94 -3.21 8.11
N CYS A 122 2.61 -4.49 7.96
CA CYS A 122 3.55 -5.57 8.25
C CYS A 122 4.81 -5.48 7.39
N ALA A 123 4.70 -5.11 6.11
CA ALA A 123 5.87 -5.03 5.25
C ALA A 123 6.78 -3.83 5.59
N LEU A 124 6.22 -2.73 6.10
CA LEU A 124 7.01 -1.60 6.59
C LEU A 124 7.72 -1.98 7.90
N ASP A 125 7.02 -2.62 8.82
CA ASP A 125 7.58 -3.13 10.08
C ASP A 125 8.73 -4.13 9.81
N ASP A 126 8.52 -5.08 8.90
CA ASP A 126 9.55 -6.02 8.47
C ASP A 126 10.78 -5.30 7.89
N ALA A 127 10.56 -4.26 7.08
CA ALA A 127 11.63 -3.50 6.44
C ALA A 127 12.42 -2.64 7.44
N ASP A 128 11.74 -2.03 8.41
CA ASP A 128 12.37 -1.28 9.49
C ASP A 128 13.22 -2.21 10.36
N LEU A 129 12.67 -3.38 10.71
CA LEU A 129 13.38 -4.40 11.47
C LEU A 129 14.63 -4.90 10.74
N GLU A 130 14.53 -5.17 9.43
CA GLU A 130 15.69 -5.55 8.61
C GLU A 130 16.74 -4.44 8.51
N ALA A 131 16.33 -3.17 8.42
CA ALA A 131 17.23 -2.03 8.34
C ALA A 131 18.03 -1.83 9.64
N GLU A 132 17.43 -2.15 10.78
CA GLU A 132 18.08 -2.13 12.09
C GLU A 132 19.00 -3.35 12.31
N GLY A 133 18.94 -4.35 11.44
CA GLY A 133 19.73 -5.58 11.48
C GLY A 133 19.00 -6.77 12.12
N GLY A 134 17.71 -6.60 12.41
CA GLY A 134 16.79 -7.65 12.82
C GLY A 134 16.39 -8.56 11.65
N CYS A 135 15.41 -9.42 11.91
CA CYS A 135 14.89 -10.39 10.96
C CYS A 135 13.38 -10.17 10.79
N GLY A 136 13.00 -9.33 9.82
CA GLY A 136 11.61 -9.01 9.43
C GLY A 136 10.69 -10.22 9.45
N PRO A 137 10.97 -11.27 8.64
CA PRO A 137 10.11 -12.45 8.56
C PRO A 137 9.88 -13.21 9.87
N CYS A 138 10.79 -13.08 10.84
CA CYS A 138 10.71 -13.71 12.14
C CYS A 138 10.26 -12.75 13.25
N GLY A 139 10.15 -11.44 12.99
CA GLY A 139 9.86 -10.40 13.98
C GLY A 139 10.90 -10.35 15.11
N LEU A 140 12.17 -10.64 14.84
CA LEU A 140 13.23 -10.63 15.85
C LEU A 140 14.17 -9.44 15.68
N GLU A 141 14.33 -8.68 16.76
CA GLU A 141 15.34 -7.62 16.88
C GLU A 141 16.77 -8.18 16.84
N VAL A 142 17.75 -7.32 16.56
CA VAL A 142 19.18 -7.68 16.50
C VAL A 142 19.65 -8.42 17.75
N ASP A 143 19.24 -7.95 18.92
CA ASP A 143 19.63 -8.49 20.23
C ASP A 143 18.87 -9.77 20.60
N GLN A 144 17.79 -10.08 19.88
CA GLN A 144 17.04 -11.33 19.97
C GLN A 144 17.54 -12.40 18.99
N MET A 145 18.40 -12.01 18.04
CA MET A 145 19.05 -12.91 17.09
C MET A 145 20.26 -13.60 17.74
N CYS A 146 20.72 -14.71 17.15
CA CYS A 146 21.85 -15.46 17.70
C CYS A 146 23.12 -14.62 17.75
N ALA A 147 23.64 -14.34 18.95
CA ALA A 147 24.86 -13.54 19.14
C ALA A 147 26.11 -14.11 18.45
N ALA A 148 26.17 -15.42 18.18
CA ALA A 148 27.32 -16.07 17.56
C ALA A 148 27.33 -15.96 16.02
N CYS A 149 26.17 -15.86 15.37
CA CYS A 149 26.10 -15.94 13.91
C CYS A 149 25.11 -14.96 13.25
N GLY A 150 24.36 -14.19 14.03
CA GLY A 150 23.36 -13.23 13.54
C GLY A 150 22.21 -13.90 12.79
N LYS A 151 21.87 -15.17 13.07
CA LYS A 151 20.78 -15.88 12.38
C LYS A 151 19.56 -16.10 13.28
N CYS A 152 18.38 -16.03 12.67
CA CYS A 152 17.05 -16.28 13.26
C CYS A 152 16.52 -17.69 12.90
N ASN A 153 15.36 -18.06 13.43
CA ASN A 153 14.68 -19.35 13.15
C ASN A 153 14.35 -19.58 11.68
N CYS A 154 14.24 -18.49 10.92
CA CYS A 154 14.01 -18.51 9.48
C CYS A 154 15.13 -19.30 8.72
N HIS A 155 16.29 -19.52 9.35
CA HIS A 155 17.38 -20.37 8.84
C HIS A 155 17.49 -21.74 9.52
N THR A 156 16.42 -22.27 10.14
CA THR A 156 16.43 -23.54 10.90
C THR A 156 17.49 -23.57 12.00
N HIS A 157 17.73 -22.41 12.63
CA HIS A 157 18.86 -22.19 13.54
C HIS A 157 18.50 -22.45 15.02
N GLU A 158 17.78 -23.55 15.27
CA GLU A 158 17.17 -23.88 16.56
C GLU A 158 18.19 -24.25 17.66
N THR A 159 19.42 -24.62 17.26
CA THR A 159 20.46 -25.14 18.16
C THR A 159 21.34 -24.04 18.78
N CYS A 160 21.15 -22.78 18.40
CA CYS A 160 21.94 -21.68 18.94
C CYS A 160 21.34 -21.08 20.20
N ALA A 161 22.22 -20.78 21.17
CA ALA A 161 21.87 -20.00 22.34
C ALA A 161 21.58 -18.55 21.93
N ARG A 162 20.35 -18.08 22.21
CA ARG A 162 19.98 -16.68 22.04
C ARG A 162 20.33 -15.90 23.31
N PRO A 163 20.67 -14.61 23.20
CA PRO A 163 20.74 -13.73 24.36
C PRO A 163 19.41 -13.77 25.12
N THR A 164 19.46 -13.72 26.44
CA THR A 164 18.28 -13.66 27.31
C THR A 164 17.65 -12.25 27.33
N GLY A 165 17.63 -11.56 26.19
CA GLY A 165 16.89 -10.30 26.06
C GLY A 165 15.43 -10.57 26.42
N GLU A 166 14.86 -9.74 27.30
CA GLU A 166 13.44 -9.83 27.61
C GLU A 166 12.66 -9.64 26.31
N ARG A 167 11.74 -10.57 26.01
CA ARG A 167 10.75 -10.34 24.96
C ARG A 167 9.89 -9.18 25.43
N ALA A 168 10.02 -8.02 24.78
CA ALA A 168 9.12 -6.89 24.96
C ALA A 168 7.68 -7.26 24.56
#